data_AF-A0A966VK38-F1
#
_entry.id   AF-A0A966VK38-F1
#
_cell.length_a   1.000
_cell.length_b   1.000
_cell.length_c   1.000
_cell.angle_alpha   90.00
_cell.angle_beta   90.00
_cell.angle_gamma   90.00
#
_symmetry.space_group_name_H-M   'P 1'
#
loop_
_entity.id
_entity.type
_entity.pdbx_description
1 polymer ?
#
loop_
_entity_poly.entity_id
_entity_poly.type
_entity_poly.pdbx_seq_one_letter_code
_entity_poly.pdbx_strand_id
1 'polypeptide(L)'
;MVNKVLKSFNSIGKAGLGGYIVGSALFGIAIIVLMIYGISTWADQLIEIKQTTIDSLVNIAIGAATGIAGWFMLPAFSALFVGIFVENIIHRVEQAEYPNEMREKAPGFWPDFIHDIRFTIKALVLNILVLPLYAFGIGFLVSIILNSYLIGREFFEAAAGYHLGKDRARDLIGSYKMEVYGGGFILTLLTLIPLVNFFIPLISVVYMVHTYHRLK
;
A
#
# COMPACT_ATOMS: atom_id res chain seq x y z
N MET A 1 13.87 -14.52 -8.69
CA MET A 1 13.05 -13.53 -7.96
C MET A 1 12.79 -12.26 -8.78
N VAL A 2 13.81 -11.66 -9.41
CA VAL A 2 13.67 -10.50 -10.33
C VAL A 2 12.68 -10.74 -11.49
N ASN A 3 12.69 -11.92 -12.11
CA ASN A 3 11.72 -12.28 -13.16
C ASN A 3 10.25 -12.20 -12.70
N LYS A 4 9.95 -12.35 -11.40
CA LYS A 4 8.57 -12.21 -10.88
C LYS A 4 8.13 -10.76 -10.82
N VAL A 5 9.04 -9.85 -10.49
CA VAL A 5 8.76 -8.41 -10.49
C VAL A 5 8.43 -7.97 -11.91
N LEU A 6 9.27 -8.34 -12.89
CA LEU A 6 9.03 -8.08 -14.31
C LEU A 6 7.72 -8.69 -14.80
N LYS A 7 7.43 -9.93 -14.39
CA LYS A 7 6.15 -10.58 -14.69
C LYS A 7 4.99 -9.74 -14.15
N SER A 8 5.05 -9.31 -12.89
CA SER A 8 4.01 -8.49 -12.26
C SER A 8 3.76 -7.18 -13.01
N PHE A 9 4.82 -6.49 -13.45
CA PHE A 9 4.69 -5.29 -14.29
C PHE A 9 4.00 -5.57 -15.63
N ASN A 10 4.33 -6.69 -16.29
CA ASN A 10 3.69 -7.08 -17.54
C ASN A 10 2.21 -7.45 -17.33
N SER A 11 1.90 -8.16 -16.24
CA SER A 11 0.55 -8.57 -15.88
C SER A 11 -0.36 -7.38 -15.57
N ILE A 12 0.18 -6.28 -15.03
CA ILE A 12 -0.58 -5.02 -14.86
C ILE A 12 -1.13 -4.51 -16.18
N GLY A 13 -0.32 -4.54 -17.25
CA GLY A 13 -0.76 -4.16 -18.59
C GLY A 13 -1.80 -5.13 -19.15
N LYS A 14 -1.51 -6.44 -19.09
CA LYS A 14 -2.39 -7.49 -19.63
C LYS A 14 -3.75 -7.57 -18.93
N ALA A 15 -3.79 -7.37 -17.61
CA ALA A 15 -5.00 -7.40 -16.80
C ALA A 15 -5.82 -6.10 -16.87
N GLY A 16 -5.40 -5.13 -17.69
CA GLY A 16 -6.11 -3.85 -17.85
C GLY A 16 -6.21 -3.07 -16.54
N LEU A 17 -5.17 -3.11 -15.70
CA LEU A 17 -5.16 -2.46 -14.39
C LEU A 17 -4.85 -0.96 -14.45
N GLY A 18 -4.62 -0.40 -15.64
CA GLY A 18 -4.38 1.03 -15.86
C GLY A 18 -5.48 1.93 -15.27
N GLY A 19 -6.74 1.48 -15.30
CA GLY A 19 -7.85 2.20 -14.66
C GLY A 19 -7.71 2.31 -13.14
N TYR A 20 -7.22 1.27 -12.46
CA TYR A 20 -6.99 1.31 -11.01
C TYR A 20 -5.79 2.18 -10.65
N ILE A 21 -4.75 2.20 -11.51
CA ILE A 21 -3.62 3.11 -11.37
C ILE A 21 -4.09 4.57 -11.43
N VAL A 22 -4.79 4.94 -12.50
CA VAL A 22 -5.30 6.31 -12.67
C VAL A 22 -6.31 6.65 -11.58
N GLY A 23 -7.20 5.71 -11.24
CA GLY A 23 -8.16 5.87 -10.16
C GLY A 23 -7.50 6.15 -8.81
N SER A 24 -6.46 5.40 -8.44
CA SER A 24 -5.71 5.60 -7.19
C SER A 24 -5.00 6.96 -7.14
N ALA A 25 -4.45 7.41 -8.28
CA ALA A 25 -3.77 8.70 -8.38
C ALA A 25 -4.77 9.85 -8.25
N LEU A 26 -5.89 9.79 -8.98
CA LEU A 26 -6.95 10.78 -8.89
C LEU A 26 -7.57 10.83 -7.50
N PHE A 27 -7.79 9.68 -6.87
CA PHE A 27 -8.30 9.58 -5.50
C PHE A 27 -7.34 10.23 -4.50
N GLY A 28 -6.04 9.91 -4.57
CA GLY A 28 -5.02 10.53 -3.72
C GLY A 28 -4.92 12.04 -3.93
N ILE A 29 -4.92 12.51 -5.18
CA ILE A 29 -4.91 13.95 -5.51
C ILE A 29 -6.18 14.63 -4.98
N ALA A 30 -7.36 14.04 -5.18
CA ALA A 30 -8.61 14.60 -4.68
C ALA A 30 -8.60 14.75 -3.16
N ILE A 31 -8.12 13.74 -2.43
CA ILE A 31 -7.99 13.82 -0.97
C ILE A 31 -7.01 14.91 -0.56
N ILE A 32 -5.87 15.05 -1.24
CA ILE A 32 -4.89 16.11 -0.94
C ILE A 32 -5.48 17.48 -1.20
N VAL A 33 -6.17 17.69 -2.32
CA VAL A 33 -6.84 18.97 -2.63
C VAL A 33 -7.89 19.31 -1.57
N LEU A 34 -8.70 18.32 -1.16
CA LEU A 34 -9.68 18.50 -0.09
C LEU A 34 -9.02 18.82 1.26
N MET A 35 -7.90 18.17 1.58
CA MET A 35 -7.14 18.47 2.80
C MET A 35 -6.51 19.87 2.76
N ILE A 36 -5.91 20.27 1.64
CA ILE A 36 -5.35 21.62 1.48
C ILE A 36 -6.46 22.66 1.67
N TYR A 37 -7.60 22.47 1.00
CA TYR A 37 -8.74 23.38 1.12
C TYR A 37 -9.32 23.40 2.54
N GLY A 38 -9.48 22.23 3.17
CA GLY A 38 -9.98 22.12 4.54
C GLY A 38 -9.04 22.76 5.56
N ILE A 39 -7.73 22.54 5.43
CA ILE A 39 -6.72 23.13 6.31
C ILE A 39 -6.64 24.64 6.11
N SER A 40 -6.66 25.13 4.87
CA SER A 40 -6.58 26.58 4.60
C SER A 40 -7.81 27.31 5.15
N THR A 41 -9.01 26.80 4.88
CA THR A 41 -10.25 27.41 5.38
C THR A 41 -10.36 27.37 6.90
N TRP A 42 -9.87 26.30 7.54
CA TRP A 42 -9.82 26.20 8.99
C TRP A 42 -8.76 27.13 9.60
N ALA A 43 -7.60 27.28 8.95
CA ALA A 43 -6.56 28.20 9.36
C ALA A 43 -7.05 29.66 9.30
N ASP A 44 -7.76 30.05 8.24
CA ASP A 44 -8.35 31.39 8.09
C ASP A 44 -9.32 31.76 9.22
N GLN A 45 -10.02 30.78 9.80
CA GLN A 45 -10.94 31.00 10.93
C GLN A 45 -10.22 31.19 12.28
N LEU A 46 -9.04 30.59 12.44
CA LEU A 46 -8.26 30.69 13.68
C LEU A 46 -7.31 31.89 13.69
N ILE A 47 -7.00 32.40 12.51
CA ILE A 47 -5.96 33.40 12.28
C ILE A 47 -6.63 34.68 11.78
N GLU A 48 -7.18 35.49 12.70
CA GLU A 48 -7.54 36.90 12.40
C GLU A 48 -6.26 37.75 12.31
N ILE A 49 -5.42 37.51 11.29
CA ILE A 49 -4.21 38.32 11.09
C ILE A 49 -4.53 39.55 10.24
N LYS A 50 -4.29 40.71 10.83
CA LYS A 50 -4.43 42.03 10.22
C LYS A 50 -3.50 42.17 9.01
N GLN A 51 -4.07 42.47 7.83
CA GLN A 51 -3.39 42.59 6.54
C GLN A 51 -2.03 43.31 6.64
N THR A 52 -0.95 42.52 6.55
CA THR A 52 0.43 42.98 6.38
C THR A 52 1.13 42.08 5.37
N THR A 53 2.18 42.56 4.72
CA THR A 53 2.97 41.81 3.71
C THR A 53 3.51 40.46 4.21
N ILE A 54 3.57 40.24 5.52
CA ILE A 54 3.94 38.96 6.16
C ILE A 54 2.92 37.85 5.85
N ASP A 55 1.65 38.20 5.63
CA ASP A 55 0.55 37.27 5.40
C ASP A 55 0.73 36.44 4.11
N SER A 56 1.14 37.08 3.00
CA SER A 56 1.38 36.38 1.74
C SER A 56 2.51 35.35 1.84
N LEU A 57 3.59 35.66 2.60
CA LEU A 57 4.70 34.74 2.81
C LEU A 57 4.30 33.54 3.69
N VAL A 58 3.51 33.78 4.72
CA VAL A 58 2.98 32.73 5.60
C VAL A 58 2.04 31.80 4.84
N ASN A 59 1.13 32.34 4.03
CA ASN A 59 0.20 31.54 3.22
C ASN A 59 0.91 30.69 2.16
N ILE A 60 1.96 31.23 1.51
CA ILE A 60 2.81 30.45 0.60
C ILE A 60 3.54 29.32 1.36
N ALA A 61 4.06 29.60 2.55
CA ALA A 61 4.75 28.59 3.36
C ALA A 61 3.82 27.46 3.82
N ILE A 62 2.60 27.79 4.26
CA ILE A 62 1.56 26.82 4.63
C ILE A 62 1.15 25.99 3.41
N GLY A 63 0.91 26.64 2.26
CA GLY A 63 0.58 25.95 1.01
C GLY A 63 1.69 24.99 0.58
N ALA A 64 2.95 25.41 0.63
CA ALA A 64 4.10 24.57 0.30
C ALA A 64 4.26 23.41 1.29
N ALA A 65 4.17 23.65 2.60
CA ALA A 65 4.27 22.62 3.61
C ALA A 65 3.15 21.58 3.47
N THR A 66 1.92 22.03 3.22
CA THR A 66 0.77 21.15 3.01
C THR A 66 0.89 20.37 1.70
N GLY A 67 1.39 20.98 0.63
CA GLY A 67 1.66 20.31 -0.64
C GLY A 67 2.73 19.21 -0.51
N ILE A 68 3.82 19.50 0.20
CA ILE A 68 4.89 18.52 0.49
C ILE A 68 4.34 17.38 1.35
N ALA A 69 3.64 17.70 2.45
CA ALA A 69 3.01 16.69 3.30
C ALA A 69 2.04 15.81 2.50
N GLY A 70 1.20 16.42 1.66
CA GLY A 70 0.29 15.72 0.76
C GLY A 70 1.03 14.77 -0.18
N TRP A 71 2.14 15.20 -0.78
CA TRP A 71 2.98 14.33 -1.63
C TRP A 71 3.48 13.09 -0.88
N PHE A 72 3.94 13.24 0.35
CA PHE A 72 4.36 12.10 1.18
C PHE A 72 3.20 11.20 1.61
N MET A 73 1.96 11.70 1.63
CA MET A 73 0.77 10.91 1.91
C MET A 73 0.18 10.19 0.69
N LEU A 74 0.59 10.55 -0.54
CA LEU A 74 0.10 9.90 -1.77
C LEU A 74 0.20 8.36 -1.75
N PRO A 75 1.33 7.74 -1.35
CA PRO A 75 1.41 6.28 -1.28
C PRO A 75 0.42 5.67 -0.28
N ALA A 76 0.13 6.36 0.83
CA ALA A 76 -0.85 5.89 1.81
C ALA A 76 -2.28 5.90 1.23
N PHE A 77 -2.67 6.96 0.51
CA PHE A 77 -3.97 7.01 -0.16
C PHE A 77 -4.08 6.02 -1.31
N SER A 78 -2.99 5.80 -2.05
CA SER A 78 -2.91 4.74 -3.06
C SER A 78 -3.14 3.36 -2.43
N ALA A 79 -2.50 3.07 -1.29
CA ALA A 79 -2.69 1.82 -0.57
C ALA A 79 -4.14 1.62 -0.11
N LEU A 80 -4.79 2.67 0.40
CA LEU A 80 -6.21 2.63 0.78
C LEU A 80 -7.11 2.33 -0.43
N PHE A 81 -6.88 3.00 -1.56
CA PHE A 81 -7.63 2.75 -2.78
C PHE A 81 -7.44 1.31 -3.28
N VAL A 82 -6.19 0.85 -3.37
CA VAL A 82 -5.89 -0.53 -3.79
C VAL A 82 -6.49 -1.55 -2.82
N GLY A 83 -6.47 -1.27 -1.52
CA GLY A 83 -7.12 -2.11 -0.50
C GLY A 83 -8.61 -2.28 -0.78
N ILE A 84 -9.32 -1.21 -1.17
CA ILE A 84 -10.75 -1.26 -1.52
C ILE A 84 -11.03 -2.15 -2.74
N PHE A 85 -10.10 -2.19 -3.70
CA PHE A 85 -10.27 -2.92 -4.94
C PHE A 85 -9.42 -4.19 -5.02
N VAL A 86 -8.89 -4.68 -3.90
CA VAL A 86 -7.93 -5.79 -3.87
C VAL A 86 -8.50 -7.04 -4.54
N GLU A 87 -9.75 -7.40 -4.22
CA GLU A 87 -10.44 -8.56 -4.80
C GLU A 87 -10.64 -8.41 -6.32
N ASN A 88 -11.01 -7.21 -6.77
CA ASN A 88 -11.20 -6.93 -8.20
C ASN A 88 -9.87 -6.98 -8.96
N ILE A 89 -8.79 -6.51 -8.34
CA ILE A 89 -7.43 -6.57 -8.91
C ILE A 89 -7.01 -8.02 -9.05
N ILE A 90 -7.16 -8.83 -7.99
CA ILE A 90 -6.85 -10.27 -8.00
C ILE A 90 -7.62 -10.96 -9.12
N HIS A 91 -8.94 -10.75 -9.18
CA HIS A 91 -9.80 -11.35 -10.19
C HIS A 91 -9.38 -11.00 -11.63
N ARG A 92 -9.00 -9.75 -11.89
CA ARG A 92 -8.53 -9.34 -13.23
C ARG A 92 -7.18 -9.95 -13.60
N VAL A 93 -6.27 -10.08 -12.63
CA VAL A 93 -4.98 -10.75 -12.86
C VAL A 93 -5.21 -12.22 -13.19
N GLU A 94 -6.08 -12.90 -12.45
CA GLU A 94 -6.44 -14.29 -12.71
C GLU A 94 -7.13 -14.47 -14.05
N GLN A 95 -8.05 -13.59 -14.41
CA GLN A 95 -8.71 -13.64 -15.72
C GLN A 95 -7.69 -13.54 -16.87
N ALA A 96 -6.65 -12.73 -16.70
CA ALA A 96 -5.62 -12.54 -17.71
C ALA A 96 -4.57 -13.65 -17.76
N GLU A 97 -4.23 -14.27 -16.63
CA GLU A 97 -3.08 -15.19 -16.53
C GLU A 97 -3.37 -16.58 -15.98
N TYR A 98 -4.47 -16.76 -15.25
CA TYR A 98 -4.85 -18.01 -14.58
C TYR A 98 -6.35 -18.34 -14.77
N PRO A 99 -6.90 -18.32 -16.01
CA PRO A 99 -8.34 -18.44 -16.24
C PRO A 99 -8.94 -19.76 -15.73
N ASN A 100 -8.16 -20.84 -15.73
CA ASN A 100 -8.60 -22.16 -15.27
C ASN A 100 -8.57 -22.32 -13.73
N GLU A 101 -8.00 -21.36 -13.01
CA GLU A 101 -7.86 -21.40 -11.55
C GLU A 101 -8.67 -20.31 -10.84
N MET A 102 -9.44 -19.53 -11.60
CA MET A 102 -10.31 -18.49 -11.07
C MET A 102 -11.34 -19.05 -10.10
N ARG A 103 -11.61 -18.31 -9.04
CA ARG A 103 -12.69 -18.62 -8.10
C ARG A 103 -14.05 -18.21 -8.71
N GLU A 104 -15.06 -19.08 -8.62
CA GLU A 104 -16.41 -18.84 -9.18
C GLU A 104 -17.20 -17.72 -8.48
N LYS A 105 -16.83 -17.35 -7.24
CA LYS A 105 -17.45 -16.24 -6.48
C LYS A 105 -16.38 -15.48 -5.71
N ALA A 106 -16.31 -14.16 -5.92
CA ALA A 106 -15.58 -13.27 -5.04
C ALA A 106 -16.18 -13.39 -3.62
N PRO A 107 -15.37 -13.62 -2.57
CA PRO A 107 -15.82 -13.33 -1.22
C PRO A 107 -16.28 -11.87 -1.18
N GLY A 108 -17.33 -11.54 -0.43
CA GLY A 108 -17.66 -10.14 -0.21
C GLY A 108 -16.56 -9.49 0.61
N PHE A 109 -16.19 -8.25 0.27
CA PHE A 109 -15.15 -7.35 0.83
C PHE A 109 -14.93 -7.32 2.37
N TRP A 110 -15.78 -7.96 3.17
CA TRP A 110 -15.92 -7.71 4.60
C TRP A 110 -15.68 -8.87 5.58
N PRO A 111 -15.20 -10.09 5.25
CA PRO A 111 -15.34 -11.19 6.19
C PRO A 111 -14.38 -11.05 7.38
N ASP A 112 -13.40 -10.12 7.35
CA ASP A 112 -12.34 -10.08 8.37
C ASP A 112 -11.72 -8.68 8.64
N PHE A 113 -12.53 -7.62 8.61
CA PHE A 113 -12.06 -6.25 8.91
C PHE A 113 -11.39 -6.11 10.29
N ILE A 114 -11.86 -6.88 11.29
CA ILE A 114 -11.29 -6.90 12.64
C ILE A 114 -9.84 -7.43 12.63
N HIS A 115 -9.55 -8.43 11.79
CA HIS A 115 -8.21 -8.99 11.68
C HIS A 115 -7.25 -7.99 11.04
N ASP A 116 -7.71 -7.24 10.04
CA ASP A 116 -6.91 -6.21 9.39
C ASP A 116 -6.59 -5.08 10.36
N ILE A 117 -7.57 -4.62 11.15
CA ILE A 117 -7.32 -3.64 12.22
C ILE A 117 -6.27 -4.14 13.22
N ARG A 118 -6.37 -5.38 13.69
CA ARG A 118 -5.39 -5.95 14.64
C ARG A 118 -3.99 -6.01 14.03
N PHE A 119 -3.89 -6.36 12.75
CA PHE A 119 -2.62 -6.35 12.05
C PHE A 119 -2.06 -4.93 11.91
N THR A 120 -2.90 -3.95 11.53
CA THR A 120 -2.51 -2.54 11.44
C THR A 120 -2.01 -2.01 12.79
N ILE A 121 -2.73 -2.29 13.89
CA ILE A 121 -2.31 -1.89 15.24
C ILE A 121 -0.96 -2.53 15.58
N LYS A 122 -0.80 -3.84 15.31
CA LYS A 122 0.48 -4.53 15.54
C LYS A 122 1.61 -3.91 14.71
N ALA A 123 1.36 -3.60 13.44
CA ALA A 123 2.32 -2.96 12.56
C ALA A 123 2.72 -1.57 13.09
N LEU A 124 1.76 -0.79 13.58
CA LEU A 124 1.99 0.53 14.17
C LEU A 124 2.86 0.42 15.43
N VAL A 125 2.53 -0.49 16.34
CA VAL A 125 3.32 -0.75 17.56
C VAL A 125 4.75 -1.16 17.21
N LEU A 126 4.92 -2.09 16.26
CA LEU A 126 6.25 -2.53 15.82
C LEU A 126 7.07 -1.38 15.21
N ASN A 127 6.45 -0.51 14.41
CA ASN A 127 7.14 0.66 13.85
C ASN A 127 7.58 1.64 14.96
N ILE A 128 6.73 1.89 15.96
CA ILE A 128 7.08 2.71 17.12
C ILE A 128 8.29 2.12 17.87
N LEU A 129 8.32 0.80 18.05
CA LEU A 129 9.44 0.11 18.70
C LEU A 129 10.76 0.21 17.91
N VAL A 130 10.70 0.41 16.59
CA VAL A 130 11.88 0.58 15.75
C VAL A 130 12.41 2.02 15.78
N LEU A 131 11.58 3.03 16.10
CA LEU A 131 12.02 4.44 16.13
C LEU A 131 13.28 4.69 17.00
N PRO A 132 13.39 4.17 18.23
CA PRO A 132 14.62 4.33 19.03
C PRO A 132 15.86 3.76 18.33
N LEU A 133 15.72 2.71 17.53
CA LEU A 133 16.83 2.05 16.82
C LEU A 133 17.44 2.93 15.73
N TYR A 134 16.71 3.92 15.23
CA TYR A 134 17.26 4.91 14.30
C TYR A 134 18.35 5.77 14.96
N ALA A 135 18.21 6.10 16.25
CA ALA A 135 19.23 6.84 16.99
C ALA A 135 20.55 6.06 17.12
N PHE A 136 20.48 4.71 17.07
CA PHE A 136 21.65 3.82 17.10
C PHE A 136 22.19 3.46 15.71
N GLY A 137 21.66 4.06 14.64
CA GLY A 137 22.12 3.83 13.25
C GLY A 137 21.69 2.50 12.63
N ILE A 138 21.11 1.57 13.39
CA ILE A 138 20.61 0.27 12.89
C ILE A 138 19.14 0.29 12.49
N GLY A 139 18.40 1.36 12.83
CA GLY A 139 16.97 1.47 12.59
C GLY A 139 16.56 1.27 11.13
N PHE A 140 17.36 1.75 10.18
CA PHE A 140 17.07 1.56 8.75
C PHE A 140 17.05 0.08 8.34
N LEU A 141 18.04 -0.70 8.77
CA LEU A 141 18.12 -2.14 8.48
C LEU A 141 16.97 -2.90 9.14
N VAL A 142 16.67 -2.58 10.39
CA VAL A 142 15.57 -3.19 11.13
C VAL A 142 14.22 -2.86 10.49
N SER A 143 14.04 -1.62 10.04
CA SER A 143 12.85 -1.20 9.29
C SER A 143 12.69 -1.95 7.98
N ILE A 144 13.77 -2.21 7.23
CA ILE A 144 13.67 -3.04 6.02
C ILE A 144 13.19 -4.45 6.38
N ILE A 145 13.78 -5.09 7.40
CA ILE A 145 13.40 -6.44 7.82
C ILE A 145 11.93 -6.47 8.28
N LEU A 146 11.53 -5.50 9.11
CA LEU A 146 10.16 -5.36 9.60
C LEU A 146 9.17 -5.17 8.45
N ASN A 147 9.42 -4.22 7.54
CA ASN A 147 8.55 -3.97 6.40
C ASN A 147 8.49 -5.15 5.44
N SER A 148 9.59 -5.91 5.29
CA SER A 148 9.62 -7.15 4.51
C SER A 148 8.66 -8.20 5.07
N TYR A 149 8.63 -8.35 6.39
CA TYR A 149 7.68 -9.21 7.08
C TYR A 149 6.24 -8.70 6.92
N LEU A 150 6.01 -7.40 7.13
CA LEU A 150 4.68 -6.80 7.09
C LEU A 150 4.06 -6.87 5.69
N ILE A 151 4.76 -6.36 4.67
CA ILE A 151 4.32 -6.37 3.26
C ILE A 151 4.16 -7.80 2.77
N GLY A 152 5.15 -8.66 3.06
CA GLY A 152 5.10 -10.07 2.66
C GLY A 152 3.83 -10.75 3.17
N ARG A 153 3.57 -10.61 4.48
CA ARG A 153 2.41 -11.21 5.13
C ARG A 153 1.09 -10.65 4.63
N GLU A 154 0.93 -9.32 4.66
CA GLU A 154 -0.34 -8.64 4.37
C GLU A 154 -0.83 -8.96 2.96
N PHE A 155 0.01 -8.73 1.96
CA PHE A 155 -0.39 -8.90 0.57
C PHE A 155 -0.51 -10.37 0.16
N PHE A 156 0.24 -11.28 0.79
CA PHE A 156 0.05 -12.72 0.57
C PHE A 156 -1.24 -13.23 1.23
N GLU A 157 -1.53 -12.79 2.45
CA GLU A 157 -2.78 -13.11 3.13
C GLU A 157 -3.98 -12.58 2.34
N ALA A 158 -3.88 -11.41 1.71
CA ALA A 158 -4.90 -10.90 0.79
C ALA A 158 -5.06 -11.78 -0.47
N ALA A 159 -3.96 -12.14 -1.14
CA ALA A 159 -4.00 -12.92 -2.38
C ALA A 159 -4.43 -14.39 -2.17
N ALA A 160 -3.84 -15.08 -1.19
CA ALA A 160 -4.18 -16.46 -0.86
C ALA A 160 -5.52 -16.54 -0.10
N GLY A 161 -5.82 -15.56 0.75
CA GLY A 161 -7.08 -15.47 1.49
C GLY A 161 -8.29 -15.31 0.56
N TYR A 162 -8.12 -14.64 -0.59
CA TYR A 162 -9.14 -14.58 -1.65
C TYR A 162 -9.60 -15.97 -2.11
N HIS A 163 -8.78 -17.02 -1.96
CA HIS A 163 -9.13 -18.38 -2.35
C HIS A 163 -9.43 -19.30 -1.18
N LEU A 164 -8.55 -19.29 -0.18
CA LEU A 164 -8.52 -20.28 0.89
C LEU A 164 -9.20 -19.80 2.17
N GLY A 165 -9.48 -18.49 2.29
CA GLY A 165 -9.78 -17.82 3.57
C GLY A 165 -8.49 -17.45 4.33
N LYS A 166 -8.56 -16.40 5.16
CA LYS A 166 -7.37 -15.82 5.82
C LYS A 166 -6.66 -16.82 6.74
N ASP A 167 -7.38 -17.66 7.46
CA ASP A 167 -6.77 -18.65 8.35
C ASP A 167 -5.91 -19.68 7.59
N ARG A 168 -6.45 -20.27 6.53
CA ARG A 168 -5.68 -21.20 5.69
C ARG A 168 -4.55 -20.52 4.94
N ALA A 169 -4.71 -19.24 4.57
CA ALA A 169 -3.63 -18.46 4.00
C ALA A 169 -2.46 -18.30 5.00
N ARG A 170 -2.74 -18.10 6.30
CA ARG A 170 -1.70 -18.03 7.35
C ARG A 170 -0.99 -19.37 7.53
N ASP A 171 -1.71 -20.48 7.48
CA ASP A 171 -1.11 -21.82 7.51
C ASP A 171 -0.14 -22.01 6.33
N LEU A 172 -0.55 -21.56 5.13
CA LEU A 172 0.29 -21.60 3.93
C LEU A 172 1.55 -20.71 4.05
N ILE A 173 1.42 -19.51 4.66
CA ILE A 173 2.59 -18.67 5.00
C ILE A 173 3.53 -19.43 5.93
N GLY A 174 3.00 -20.18 6.90
CA GLY A 174 3.78 -21.01 7.82
C GLY A 174 4.69 -22.01 7.10
N SER A 175 4.19 -22.61 6.01
CA SER A 175 4.91 -23.57 5.17
C SER A 175 5.88 -22.94 4.17
N TYR A 176 5.61 -21.71 3.70
CA TYR A 176 6.37 -21.04 2.63
C TYR A 176 6.91 -19.66 3.01
N LYS A 177 7.46 -19.56 4.22
CA LYS A 177 7.97 -18.30 4.80
C LYS A 177 9.01 -17.62 3.92
N MET A 178 9.90 -18.38 3.29
CA MET A 178 10.99 -17.83 2.50
C MET A 178 10.47 -17.17 1.21
N GLU A 179 9.47 -17.76 0.58
CA GLU A 179 8.83 -17.23 -0.62
C GLU A 179 8.02 -15.98 -0.32
N VAL A 180 7.28 -16.00 0.79
CA VAL A 180 6.41 -14.90 1.22
C VAL A 180 7.24 -13.70 1.70
N TYR A 181 8.14 -13.90 2.68
CA TYR A 181 8.95 -12.81 3.23
C TYR A 181 10.09 -12.39 2.31
N GLY A 182 10.63 -13.30 1.50
CA GLY A 182 11.57 -12.95 0.43
C GLY A 182 10.90 -12.11 -0.66
N GLY A 183 9.63 -12.39 -0.98
CA GLY A 183 8.80 -11.51 -1.82
C GLY A 183 8.58 -10.15 -1.19
N GLY A 184 8.20 -10.12 0.09
CA GLY A 184 8.05 -8.89 0.88
C GLY A 184 9.31 -8.04 0.95
N PHE A 185 10.49 -8.67 1.04
CA PHE A 185 11.78 -7.98 1.01
C PHE A 185 12.02 -7.24 -0.31
N ILE A 186 11.77 -7.91 -1.43
CA ILE A 186 11.89 -7.27 -2.74
C ILE A 186 10.93 -6.09 -2.87
N LEU A 187 9.68 -6.27 -2.46
CA LEU A 187 8.67 -5.21 -2.49
C LEU A 187 9.07 -4.03 -1.59
N THR A 188 9.65 -4.30 -0.42
CA THR A 188 10.19 -3.28 0.50
C THR A 188 11.35 -2.52 -0.12
N LEU A 189 12.24 -3.18 -0.87
CA LEU A 189 13.29 -2.46 -1.57
C LEU A 189 12.73 -1.54 -2.67
N LEU A 190 11.65 -1.95 -3.33
CA LEU A 190 10.99 -1.13 -4.35
C LEU A 190 10.30 0.10 -3.75
N THR A 191 9.84 0.07 -2.48
CA THR A 191 9.27 1.25 -1.81
C THR A 191 10.30 2.37 -1.61
N LEU A 192 11.60 2.04 -1.63
CA LEU A 192 12.68 3.03 -1.51
C LEU A 192 12.80 3.92 -2.75
N ILE A 193 12.22 3.51 -3.89
CA ILE A 193 12.21 4.31 -5.12
C ILE A 193 10.93 5.15 -5.11
N PRO A 194 10.98 6.49 -4.97
CA PRO A 194 9.80 7.32 -4.70
C PRO A 194 8.67 7.16 -5.73
N LEU A 195 9.02 7.14 -7.02
CA LEU A 195 8.03 6.99 -8.09
C LEU A 195 7.41 5.59 -8.13
N VAL A 196 8.18 4.55 -7.78
CA VAL A 196 7.67 3.18 -7.73
C VAL A 196 6.81 2.98 -6.49
N ASN A 197 7.16 3.64 -5.37
CA ASN A 197 6.47 3.54 -4.08
C ASN A 197 4.96 3.76 -4.21
N PHE A 198 4.56 4.71 -5.05
CA PHE A 198 3.16 5.01 -5.34
C PHE A 198 2.37 3.79 -5.87
N PHE A 199 3.01 2.93 -6.67
CA PHE A 199 2.41 1.73 -7.26
C PHE A 199 2.62 0.46 -6.44
N ILE A 200 3.40 0.52 -5.36
CA ILE A 200 3.73 -0.67 -4.56
C ILE A 200 2.51 -1.44 -4.08
N PRO A 201 1.43 -0.81 -3.59
CA PRO A 201 0.27 -1.58 -3.15
C PRO A 201 -0.29 -2.45 -4.27
N LEU A 202 -0.43 -1.89 -5.48
CA LEU A 202 -0.90 -2.61 -6.65
C LEU A 202 0.08 -3.72 -7.06
N ILE A 203 1.37 -3.40 -7.16
CA ILE A 203 2.42 -4.36 -7.53
C ILE A 203 2.47 -5.51 -6.52
N SER A 204 2.29 -5.23 -5.24
CA SER A 204 2.35 -6.22 -4.16
C SER A 204 1.21 -7.22 -4.26
N VAL A 205 -0.02 -6.76 -4.56
CA VAL A 205 -1.16 -7.65 -4.82
C VAL A 205 -0.85 -8.59 -6.00
N VAL A 206 -0.48 -8.03 -7.15
CA VAL A 206 -0.19 -8.81 -8.38
C VAL A 206 0.95 -9.80 -8.13
N TYR A 207 2.03 -9.36 -7.48
CA TYR A 207 3.17 -10.20 -7.15
C TYR A 207 2.79 -11.38 -6.25
N MET A 208 1.92 -11.14 -5.27
CA MET A 208 1.50 -12.17 -4.32
C MET A 208 0.46 -13.12 -4.92
N VAL A 209 -0.36 -12.69 -5.87
CA VAL A 209 -1.21 -13.58 -6.70
C VAL A 209 -0.33 -14.58 -7.46
N HIS A 210 0.69 -14.10 -8.17
CA HIS A 210 1.63 -15.00 -8.85
C HIS A 210 2.39 -15.92 -7.90
N THR A 211 2.70 -15.44 -6.69
CA THR A 211 3.37 -16.25 -5.68
C THR A 211 2.45 -17.34 -5.15
N TYR A 212 1.17 -17.03 -4.91
CA TYR A 212 0.15 -17.99 -4.50
C TYR A 212 -0.04 -19.11 -5.55
N HIS A 213 -0.31 -18.78 -6.82
CA HIS A 213 -0.52 -19.81 -7.86
C HIS A 213 0.71 -20.68 -8.16
N ARG A 214 1.90 -20.28 -7.71
CA ARG A 214 3.11 -21.10 -7.84
C ARG A 214 3.29 -22.06 -6.65
N LEU A 215 2.69 -21.74 -5.51
CA LEU A 215 2.83 -22.51 -4.26
C LEU A 215 1.71 -23.55 -4.08
N LYS A 216 0.64 -23.41 -4.87
CA LYS A 216 -0.43 -24.38 -5.05
C LYS A 216 -0.01 -25.40 -6.12
#